data_AF-A0A2N2YHY0-F1
#
_entry.id   AF-A0A2N2YHY0-F1
#
_cell.length_a   1.000
_cell.length_b   1.000
_cell.length_c   1.000
_cell.angle_alpha   90.00
_cell.angle_beta   90.00
_cell.angle_gamma   90.00
#
_symmetry.space_group_name_H-M   'P 1'
#
loop_
_entity.id
_entity.type
_entity.pdbx_description
1 polymer ?
#
loop_
_entity_poly.entity_id
_entity_poly.type
_entity_poly.pdbx_seq_one_letter_code
_entity_poly.pdbx_strand_id
1 'polypeptide(L)'
;MFGCGQAQVRNIKSAENFTAFIDATYAVIHISSHKAYQKSGNPTIPRSKWYTNENKGRITTGDLLNNIRTHLHARAVGMNFDDFVNKYIVLPSL
;
A
#
# COMPACT_ATOMS: atom_id res chain seq x y z
N MET A 1 22.93 -2.79 6.76
CA MET A 1 23.38 -4.11 7.24
C MET A 1 24.12 -4.79 6.11
N PHE A 2 25.40 -5.08 6.36
CA PHE A 2 26.27 -5.86 5.51
C PHE A 2 25.73 -7.29 5.41
N GLY A 3 25.42 -7.71 4.19
CA GLY A 3 24.93 -9.03 3.85
C GLY A 3 25.23 -9.33 2.40
N CYS A 4 26.49 -9.14 1.99
CA CYS A 4 26.99 -9.61 0.70
C CYS A 4 27.28 -11.13 0.78
N GLY A 5 26.32 -11.90 1.30
CA GLY A 5 26.21 -13.29 0.93
C GLY A 5 25.55 -13.25 -0.44
N GLN A 6 26.22 -13.71 -1.49
CA GLN A 6 25.52 -13.91 -2.76
C GLN A 6 24.22 -14.63 -2.46
N ALA A 7 23.09 -14.11 -2.96
CA ALA A 7 21.84 -14.84 -2.91
C ALA A 7 22.18 -16.25 -3.42
N GLN A 8 22.02 -17.27 -2.58
CA GLN A 8 22.41 -18.63 -2.94
C GLN A 8 21.42 -19.12 -3.98
N VAL A 9 21.59 -18.68 -5.23
CA VAL A 9 20.72 -19.04 -6.33
C VAL A 9 21.15 -20.43 -6.74
N ARG A 10 20.44 -21.44 -6.24
CA ARG A 10 20.69 -22.85 -6.62
C ARG A 10 20.44 -23.09 -8.13
N ASN A 11 19.76 -22.16 -8.83
CA ASN A 11 19.38 -22.27 -10.24
C ASN A 11 19.10 -20.90 -10.88
N ILE A 12 19.75 -20.56 -12.00
CA ILE A 12 19.54 -19.32 -12.78
C ILE A 12 18.06 -19.05 -13.07
N LYS A 13 17.32 -20.11 -13.42
CA LYS A 13 15.87 -20.03 -13.69
C LYS A 13 15.06 -19.56 -12.48
N SER A 14 15.53 -19.84 -11.27
CA SER A 14 14.89 -19.36 -10.04
C SER A 14 15.14 -17.87 -9.80
N ALA A 15 16.31 -17.35 -10.16
CA ALA A 15 16.60 -15.92 -10.06
C ALA A 15 15.74 -15.10 -11.03
N GLU A 16 15.55 -15.62 -12.25
CA GLU A 16 14.70 -14.99 -13.27
C GLU A 16 13.23 -15.02 -12.87
N ASN A 17 12.71 -16.20 -12.50
CA ASN A 17 11.30 -16.37 -12.15
C ASN A 17 10.89 -15.55 -10.93
N PHE A 18 11.76 -15.43 -9.93
CA PHE A 18 11.46 -14.66 -8.73
C PHE A 18 11.27 -13.18 -9.05
N THR A 19 12.17 -12.59 -9.84
CA THR A 19 12.08 -11.18 -10.24
C THR A 19 10.82 -10.93 -11.07
N ALA A 20 10.55 -11.79 -12.06
CA ALA A 20 9.33 -11.70 -12.87
C ALA A 20 8.05 -11.80 -12.04
N PHE A 21 8.03 -12.65 -11.01
CA PHE A 21 6.89 -12.77 -10.10
C PHE A 21 6.69 -11.51 -9.25
N ILE A 22 7.76 -10.92 -8.73
CA ILE A 22 7.70 -9.69 -7.94
C ILE A 22 7.19 -8.52 -8.80
N ASP A 23 7.68 -8.41 -10.04
CA ASP A 23 7.25 -7.39 -10.98
C ASP A 23 5.76 -7.53 -11.33
N ALA A 24 5.30 -8.76 -11.62
CA ALA A 24 3.89 -9.04 -11.85
C ALA A 24 3.02 -8.70 -10.63
N THR A 25 3.50 -9.01 -9.43
CA THR A 25 2.80 -8.67 -8.17
C THR A 25 2.65 -7.17 -8.01
N TYR A 26 3.71 -6.39 -8.23
CA TYR A 26 3.64 -4.94 -8.16
C TYR A 26 2.72 -4.35 -9.23
N ALA A 27 2.72 -4.89 -10.45
CA ALA A 27 1.79 -4.47 -11.50
C ALA A 27 0.33 -4.70 -11.08
N VAL A 28 0.01 -5.86 -10.51
CA VAL A 28 -1.34 -6.17 -10.00
C VAL A 28 -1.76 -5.21 -8.88
N ILE A 29 -0.86 -4.91 -7.93
CA ILE A 29 -1.14 -3.97 -6.84
C ILE A 29 -1.43 -2.57 -7.40
N HIS A 30 -0.64 -2.10 -8.36
CA HIS A 30 -0.85 -0.80 -9.01
C HIS A 30 -2.19 -0.73 -9.74
N ILE A 31 -2.53 -1.73 -10.56
CA ILE A 31 -3.80 -1.77 -11.29
C ILE A 31 -4.99 -1.80 -10.34
N SER A 32 -4.90 -2.62 -9.29
CA SER A 32 -5.96 -2.76 -8.29
C SER A 32 -6.16 -1.45 -7.53
N SER A 33 -5.07 -0.79 -7.13
CA SER A 33 -5.12 0.50 -6.45
C SER A 33 -5.72 1.60 -7.32
N HIS A 34 -5.34 1.64 -8.60
CA HIS A 34 -5.89 2.60 -9.54
C HIS A 34 -7.40 2.41 -9.71
N LYS A 35 -7.88 1.17 -9.84
CA LYS A 35 -9.32 0.86 -9.89
C LYS A 35 -10.05 1.25 -8.61
N ALA A 36 -9.46 0.99 -7.44
CA ALA A 36 -10.04 1.35 -6.15
C ALA A 36 -10.14 2.87 -5.96
N TYR A 37 -9.09 3.61 -6.36
CA TYR A 37 -9.01 5.06 -6.19
C TYR A 37 -9.83 5.84 -7.22
N GLN A 38 -9.94 5.36 -8.45
CA GLN A 38 -10.86 5.93 -9.44
C GLN A 38 -12.31 5.96 -8.97
N LYS A 39 -12.75 4.94 -8.21
CA LYS A 39 -14.14 4.83 -7.76
C LYS A 39 -14.46 5.74 -6.56
N SER A 40 -13.47 6.14 -5.79
CA SER A 40 -13.69 6.75 -4.46
C SER A 40 -13.35 8.23 -4.35
N GLY A 41 -12.87 8.88 -5.41
CA GLY A 41 -12.55 10.31 -5.42
C GLY A 41 -11.28 10.68 -4.65
N ASN A 42 -11.05 10.12 -3.45
CA ASN A 42 -9.76 10.05 -2.76
C ASN A 42 -9.85 9.19 -1.47
N PRO A 43 -9.37 7.92 -1.44
CA PRO A 43 -9.49 7.07 -0.26
C PRO A 43 -8.12 6.58 0.25
N THR A 44 -7.09 7.41 0.15
CA THR A 44 -5.81 7.04 0.75
C THR A 44 -5.85 7.35 2.25
N ILE A 45 -5.48 6.35 3.06
CA ILE A 45 -5.21 6.58 4.47
C ILE A 45 -4.21 7.74 4.61
N PRO A 46 -4.32 8.57 5.66
CA PRO A 46 -3.40 9.66 5.86
C PRO A 46 -1.97 9.13 5.95
N ARG A 47 -1.05 9.78 5.22
CA ARG A 47 0.38 9.43 5.26
C ARG A 47 0.92 9.54 6.68
N SER A 48 1.92 8.72 6.99
CA SER A 48 2.62 8.79 8.28
C SER A 48 3.20 10.18 8.50
N LYS A 49 3.08 10.70 9.73
CA LYS A 49 3.46 12.08 10.10
C LYS A 49 4.91 12.44 9.79
N TRP A 50 5.79 11.44 9.73
CA TRP A 50 7.24 11.59 9.48
C TRP A 50 7.60 11.72 7.99
N TYR A 51 6.63 11.59 7.09
CA TYR A 51 6.85 11.67 5.64
C TYR A 51 6.48 13.07 5.13
N THR A 52 7.36 13.70 4.36
CA THR A 52 7.08 15.01 3.76
C THR A 52 5.80 14.95 2.93
N ASN A 53 4.90 15.90 3.15
CA ASN A 53 3.70 16.03 2.33
C ASN A 53 4.10 16.64 0.98
N GLU A 54 4.21 15.78 -0.03
CA GLU A 54 4.53 16.17 -1.39
C GLU A 54 3.28 15.94 -2.23
N ASN A 55 2.85 16.96 -2.99
CA ASN A 55 1.77 16.83 -3.97
C ASN A 55 2.26 15.96 -5.14
N LYS A 56 2.17 14.64 -4.97
CA LYS A 56 2.51 13.67 -6.03
C LYS A 56 1.26 13.40 -6.86
N GLY A 57 1.37 13.61 -8.17
CA GLY A 57 0.31 13.23 -9.12
C GLY A 57 0.08 11.72 -9.26
N ARG A 58 0.98 10.88 -8.71
CA ARG A 58 0.88 9.41 -8.76
C ARG A 58 1.31 8.79 -7.43
N ILE A 59 0.58 7.77 -6.99
CA ILE A 59 0.96 6.96 -5.83
C ILE A 59 2.18 6.09 -6.14
N THR A 60 3.13 6.01 -5.21
CA THR A 60 4.33 5.17 -5.39
C THR A 60 4.08 3.74 -4.92
N THR A 61 4.91 2.79 -5.36
CA THR A 61 4.86 1.40 -4.85
C THR A 61 5.07 1.35 -3.34
N GLY A 62 5.95 2.22 -2.80
CA GLY A 62 6.18 2.32 -1.36
C GLY A 62 4.94 2.80 -0.58
N ASP A 63 4.24 3.80 -1.12
CA ASP A 63 2.97 4.27 -0.53
C ASP A 63 1.93 3.14 -0.52
N LEU A 64 1.79 2.39 -1.62
CA LEU A 64 0.85 1.27 -1.72
C LEU A 64 1.15 0.15 -0.71
N LEU A 65 2.42 -0.25 -0.59
CA LEU A 65 2.83 -1.26 0.38
C LEU A 65 2.61 -0.81 1.81
N ASN A 66 2.89 0.46 2.11
CA ASN A 66 2.64 1.02 3.44
C ASN A 66 1.14 1.09 3.76
N ASN A 67 0.29 1.37 2.77
CA ASN A 67 -1.16 1.30 2.95
C ASN A 67 -1.59 -0.12 3.33
N ILE A 68 -1.15 -1.14 2.60
CA ILE A 68 -1.46 -2.54 2.88
C ILE A 68 -0.96 -2.94 4.28
N ARG A 69 0.28 -2.59 4.64
CA ARG A 69 0.84 -2.87 5.97
C ARG A 69 0.02 -2.21 7.07
N THR A 70 -0.43 -0.98 6.84
CA THR A 70 -1.24 -0.24 7.80
C THR A 70 -2.61 -0.90 7.98
N HIS A 71 -3.27 -1.33 6.90
CA HIS A 71 -4.51 -2.11 6.97
C HIS A 71 -4.33 -3.44 7.72
N LEU A 72 -3.24 -4.16 7.46
CA LEU A 72 -2.93 -5.41 8.17
C LEU A 72 -2.69 -5.17 9.66
N HIS A 73 -1.96 -4.11 10.01
CA HIS A 73 -1.69 -3.74 11.39
C HIS A 73 -2.96 -3.32 12.12
N ALA A 74 -3.79 -2.46 11.53
CA ALA A 74 -5.06 -2.05 12.10
C ALA A 74 -5.97 -3.25 12.34
N ARG A 75 -6.07 -4.16 11.36
CA ARG A 75 -6.82 -5.42 11.52
C ARG A 75 -6.30 -6.26 12.69
N ALA A 76 -4.98 -6.36 12.86
CA ALA A 76 -4.37 -7.09 13.96
C ALA A 76 -4.67 -6.46 15.35
N VAL A 77 -4.84 -5.14 15.40
CA VAL A 77 -5.18 -4.39 16.62
C VAL A 77 -6.70 -4.23 16.82
N GLY A 78 -7.52 -4.79 15.91
CA GLY A 78 -8.99 -4.70 15.98
C GLY A 78 -9.56 -3.36 15.54
N MET A 79 -8.78 -2.54 14.83
CA MET A 79 -9.19 -1.25 14.28
C MET A 79 -9.59 -1.40 12.80
N ASN A 80 -10.65 -0.69 12.38
CA ASN A 80 -11.03 -0.56 10.98
C ASN A 80 -10.92 0.91 10.53
N PHE A 81 -10.37 1.14 9.34
CA PHE A 81 -10.25 2.48 8.74
C PHE A 81 -11.55 2.97 8.09
N ASP A 82 -12.52 2.08 7.85
CA ASP A 82 -13.85 2.46 7.33
C ASP A 82 -14.70 3.20 8.39
N ASP A 83 -14.44 2.98 9.69
CA ASP A 83 -15.23 3.55 10.79
C ASP A 83 -15.02 5.06 10.96
N PHE A 84 -13.89 5.59 10.47
CA PHE A 84 -13.57 7.01 10.57
C PHE A 84 -14.38 7.90 9.60
N VAL A 85 -14.97 7.34 8.54
CA VAL A 85 -15.73 8.12 7.55
C VAL A 85 -17.17 8.40 8.01
N ASN A 86 -17.74 7.60 8.92
CA ASN A 86 -19.14 7.73 9.32
C ASN A 86 -19.41 8.67 10.51
N LYS A 87 -18.39 9.13 11.24
CA LYS A 87 -18.61 10.02 12.41
C LYS A 87 -18.90 11.48 12.06
N TYR A 88 -18.61 11.92 10.85
CA TYR A 88 -18.77 13.33 10.44
C TYR A 88 -19.93 13.59 9.47
N ILE A 89 -20.69 12.56 9.08
CA ILE A 89 -21.83 12.71 8.14
C ILE A 89 -23.17 12.97 8.86
N VAL A 90 -23.24 12.80 10.18
CA VAL A 90 -24.43 13.19 10.97
C VAL A 90 -24.18 14.54 11.65
N LEU A 91 -24.30 15.62 10.89
CA LEU A 91 -24.64 16.92 11.49
C LEU A 91 -26.10 16.82 11.96
N PRO A 92 -26.42 17.06 13.25
CA PRO A 92 -27.80 17.23 13.65
C PRO A 92 -28.31 18.52 13.02
N SER A 93 -29.42 18.41 12.28
CA SER A 93 -30.24 19.55 11.88
C SER A 93 -30.69 20.29 13.14
N LEU A 94 -30.23 21.53 13.29
CA LEU A 94 -30.76 22.53 14.21
C LEU A 94 -31.57 23.55 13.41
#